data_AF-A0A951HIU8-F1
#
_entry.id   AF-A0A951HIU8-F1
#
_cell.length_a   1.000
_cell.length_b   1.000
_cell.length_c   1.000
_cell.angle_alpha   90.00
_cell.angle_beta   90.00
_cell.angle_gamma   90.00
#
_symmetry.space_group_name_H-M   'P 1'
#
loop_
_entity.id
_entity.type
_entity.pdbx_description
1 polymer ?
#
loop_
_entity_poly.entity_id
_entity_poly.type
_entity_poly.pdbx_seq_one_letter_code
_entity_poly.pdbx_strand_id
1 'polypeptide(L)' 'RRAPHVGEDVIVQLIGEARADADPAEVVSVLVKQLVRTTATHYELCQHNPPLTFRIAKARVAEIHRIIPLSELLS' A
#
# COMPACT_ATOMS: atom_id res chain seq x y z
N ARG A 1 -14.50 0.36 6.68
CA ARG A 1 -13.07 0.25 6.26
C ARG A 1 -12.43 1.61 6.51
N ARG A 2 -11.44 1.73 7.40
CA ARG A 2 -10.79 3.01 7.72
C ARG A 2 -9.67 3.26 6.71
N ALA A 3 -9.64 4.44 6.11
CA ALA A 3 -8.52 4.82 5.25
C ALA A 3 -7.25 4.96 6.10
N PRO A 4 -6.08 4.50 5.62
CA PRO A 4 -4.83 4.68 6.32
C PRO A 4 -4.44 6.16 6.38
N HIS A 5 -3.78 6.55 7.47
CA HIS A 5 -3.24 7.88 7.66
C HIS A 5 -1.73 7.91 7.38
N VAL A 6 -1.21 9.10 7.07
CA VAL A 6 0.23 9.31 6.95
C VAL A 6 0.90 9.02 8.30
N GLY A 7 2.03 8.30 8.25
CA GLY A 7 2.80 7.83 9.40
C GLY A 7 2.53 6.37 9.77
N GLU A 8 1.47 5.76 9.23
CA GLU A 8 1.05 4.41 9.60
C GLU A 8 1.68 3.34 8.73
N ASP A 9 1.89 2.15 9.32
CA ASP A 9 2.22 0.96 8.57
C ASP A 9 1.00 0.45 7.81
N VAL A 10 1.20 0.12 6.54
CA VAL A 10 0.15 -0.28 5.61
C VAL A 10 0.50 -1.56 4.87
N ILE A 11 -0.53 -2.35 4.59
CA ILE A 11 -0.52 -3.42 3.62
C ILE A 11 -1.05 -2.85 2.30
N VAL A 12 -0.24 -2.91 1.25
CA VAL A 12 -0.60 -2.43 -0.09
C VAL A 12 -0.68 -3.61 -1.03
N GLN A 13 -1.85 -3.84 -1.62
CA GLN A 13 -2.06 -4.85 -2.65
C GLN A 13 -1.90 -4.21 -4.03
N LEU A 14 -1.02 -4.78 -4.84
CA LEU A 14 -0.71 -4.28 -6.17
C LEU A 14 -1.29 -5.18 -7.25
N ILE A 15 -1.96 -4.58 -8.21
CA ILE A 15 -2.35 -5.27 -9.43
C ILE A 15 -1.18 -5.37 -10.40
N GLY A 16 -1.19 -6.44 -11.19
CA GLY A 16 -0.24 -6.64 -12.27
C GLY A 16 -0.36 -5.58 -13.36
N GLU A 17 0.62 -5.57 -14.26
CA GLU A 17 0.43 -4.87 -15.54
C GLU A 17 -0.64 -5.59 -16.36
N ALA A 18 -1.35 -4.86 -17.19
CA ALA A 18 -2.36 -5.44 -18.07
C ALA A 18 -1.68 -6.46 -19.01
N ARG A 19 -2.08 -7.72 -18.91
CA ARG A 19 -1.66 -8.80 -19.81
C ARG A 19 -2.92 -9.35 -20.49
N ALA A 20 -2.80 -9.79 -21.74
CA ALA A 20 -3.93 -10.24 -22.54
C ALA A 20 -4.71 -11.41 -21.89
N ASP A 21 -4.02 -12.23 -21.09
CA ASP A 21 -4.58 -13.45 -20.50
C ASP A 21 -4.78 -13.35 -18.97
N ALA A 22 -4.62 -12.17 -18.38
CA ALA A 22 -4.75 -11.97 -16.93
C ALA A 22 -5.97 -11.10 -16.59
N ASP A 23 -6.58 -11.37 -15.44
CA ASP A 23 -7.62 -10.50 -14.91
C ASP A 23 -6.98 -9.13 -14.57
N PRO A 24 -7.50 -8.00 -15.10
CA PRO A 24 -6.98 -6.68 -14.78
C PRO A 24 -7.02 -6.34 -13.29
N ALA A 25 -7.83 -7.03 -12.49
CA ALA A 25 -7.91 -6.89 -11.04
C ALA A 25 -7.04 -7.89 -10.26
N GLU A 26 -6.27 -8.75 -10.94
CA GLU A 26 -5.44 -9.76 -10.28
C GLU A 26 -4.36 -9.09 -9.41
N VAL A 27 -4.40 -9.38 -8.10
CA VAL A 27 -3.37 -8.95 -7.16
C VAL A 27 -2.15 -9.85 -7.32
N VAL A 28 -1.06 -9.29 -7.83
CA VAL A 28 0.18 -10.03 -8.10
C VAL A 28 1.24 -9.85 -7.01
N SER A 29 1.08 -8.83 -6.16
CA SER A 29 2.07 -8.51 -5.13
C SER A 29 1.44 -7.80 -3.94
N VAL A 30 2.02 -8.02 -2.76
CA VAL A 30 1.62 -7.37 -1.50
C VAL A 30 2.86 -6.78 -0.83
N LEU A 31 2.77 -5.53 -0.39
CA LEU A 31 3.84 -4.82 0.30
C LEU A 31 3.41 -4.41 1.70
N VAL A 32 4.34 -4.52 2.66
CA VAL A 32 4.23 -3.90 3.99
C VAL A 32 5.24 -2.77 4.09
N LYS A 33 4.75 -1.53 4.24
CA LYS A 33 5.55 -0.29 4.26
C LYS A 33 4.87 0.78 5.12
N GLN A 34 5.61 1.83 5.45
CA GLN A 34 5.03 3.01 6.09
C GLN A 34 4.50 3.98 5.04
N LEU A 35 3.27 4.48 5.22
CA LEU A 35 2.68 5.50 4.36
C LEU A 35 3.20 6.89 4.74
N VAL A 36 3.96 7.53 3.86
CA VAL A 36 4.58 8.84 4.14
C VAL A 36 3.81 10.00 3.54
N ARG A 37 3.16 9.79 2.39
CA ARG A 37 2.32 10.82 1.76
C ARG A 37 1.24 10.16 0.93
N THR A 38 0.06 10.78 0.94
CA THR A 38 -1.02 10.47 0.01
C THR A 38 -1.29 11.67 -0.88
N THR A 39 -1.34 11.46 -2.19
CA THR A 39 -1.75 12.48 -3.16
C THR A 39 -3.01 12.00 -3.91
N ALA A 40 -3.47 12.79 -4.88
CA ALA A 40 -4.55 12.35 -5.77
C ALA A 40 -4.14 11.15 -6.64
N THR A 41 -2.89 11.08 -7.09
CA THR A 41 -2.45 10.12 -8.13
C THR A 41 -1.55 9.00 -7.63
N HIS A 42 -0.89 9.17 -6.49
CA HIS A 42 0.05 8.17 -5.96
C HIS A 42 0.10 8.16 -4.43
N TYR A 43 0.61 7.04 -3.89
CA TYR A 43 1.09 6.92 -2.53
C TYR A 43 2.62 7.02 -2.50
N GLU A 44 3.18 7.71 -1.51
CA GLU A 44 4.61 7.63 -1.18
C GLU A 44 4.78 6.71 0.02
N LEU A 45 5.65 5.72 -0.12
CA LEU A 45 5.90 4.69 0.87
C LEU A 45 7.39 4.68 1.27
N CYS A 46 7.66 4.39 2.53
CA CYS A 46 9.01 4.23 3.06
C CYS A 46 9.29 2.77 3.45
N GLN A 47 10.48 2.30 3.08
CA GLN A 47 11.13 1.11 3.59
C GLN A 47 12.32 1.54 4.43
N HIS A 48 12.56 0.86 5.55
CA HIS A 48 13.68 1.19 6.45
C HIS A 48 14.94 0.36 6.22
N ASN A 49 14.83 -0.83 5.58
CA ASN A 49 15.97 -1.72 5.34
C ASN A 49 15.93 -2.39 3.94
N PRO A 50 16.75 -1.97 2.97
CA PRO A 50 17.50 -0.70 2.98
C PRO A 50 16.57 0.52 3.07
N PRO A 51 17.06 1.66 3.58
CA PRO A 51 16.28 2.89 3.66
C PRO A 51 15.97 3.40 2.24
N LEU A 52 14.69 3.44 1.87
CA LEU A 52 14.24 3.90 0.56
C LEU A 52 12.83 4.47 0.66
N THR A 53 12.63 5.63 0.04
CA THR A 53 11.29 6.18 -0.20
C THR A 53 10.96 6.07 -1.69
N PHE A 54 9.77 5.59 -2.02
CA PHE A 54 9.35 5.38 -3.40
C PHE A 54 7.85 5.63 -3.59
N ARG A 55 7.44 5.75 -4.86
CA ARG A 55 6.09 6.12 -5.26
C ARG A 55 5.38 4.94 -5.93
N ILE A 56 4.10 4.77 -5.63
CA ILE A 56 3.22 3.84 -6.35
C ILE A 56 1.99 4.60 -6.84
N ALA A 57 1.72 4.52 -8.14
CA ALA A 57 0.50 5.08 -8.74
C ALA A 57 -0.74 4.40 -8.16
N LYS A 58 -1.77 5.16 -7.76
CA LYS A 58 -3.01 4.61 -7.21
C LYS A 58 -3.72 3.67 -8.17
N ALA A 59 -3.59 3.91 -9.47
CA ALA A 59 -4.11 3.03 -10.51
C ALA A 59 -3.53 1.60 -10.46
N ARG A 60 -2.38 1.39 -9.79
CA ARG A 60 -1.78 0.07 -9.60
C ARG A 60 -2.12 -0.55 -8.24
N VAL A 61 -2.87 0.13 -7.39
CA VAL A 61 -3.23 -0.34 -6.05
C VAL A 61 -4.64 -0.88 -6.11
N ALA A 62 -4.80 -2.20 -5.90
CA ALA A 62 -6.11 -2.80 -5.70
C ALA A 62 -6.71 -2.25 -4.41
N GLU A 63 -6.00 -2.45 -3.30
CA GLU A 63 -6.46 -2.09 -1.97
C GLU A 63 -5.28 -1.70 -1.07
N ILE A 64 -5.56 -0.81 -0.11
CA ILE A 64 -4.62 -0.41 0.92
C ILE A 64 -5.30 -0.52 2.29
N HIS A 65 -4.60 -1.14 3.22
CA HIS A 65 -5.08 -1.37 4.58
C HIS A 65 -4.09 -0.83 5.58
N ARG A 66 -4.60 -0.15 6.60
CA ARG A 66 -3.84 0.16 7.80
C ARG A 66 -3.57 -1.12 8.60
N ILE A 67 -2.35 -1.27 9.10
CA ILE A 67 -2.00 -2.26 10.11
C ILE A 67 -2.36 -1.71 11.48
N ILE A 68 -3.20 -2.44 12.21
CA ILE A 68 -3.57 -2.07 13.58
C ILE A 68 -2.58 -2.76 14.51
N PRO A 69 -1.77 -2.01 15.30
CA PRO A 69 -0.88 -2.60 16.28
C PRO A 69 -1.70 -3.25 17.40
N LEU A 70 -1.18 -4.32 18.00
CA LEU A 70 -1.86 -5.07 19.06
C LEU A 70 -2.26 -4.17 20.24
N SER A 71 -1.45 -3.16 20.57
CA SER A 71 -1.75 -2.20 21.64
C SER A 71 -3.01 -1.37 21.39
N GLU A 72 -3.33 -1.07 20.13
CA GLU A 72 -4.57 -0.38 19.75
C GLU A 72 -5.76 -1.34 19.69
N LEU A 73 -5.53 -2.62 19.36
CA LEU A 73 -6.60 -3.61 19.34
C LEU A 73 -7.12 -3.96 20.74
N LEU A 74 -6.26 -3.83 21.76
CA LEU A 74 -6.56 -4.16 23.14
C LEU A 74 -7.03 -2.96 23.99
N SER A 75 -7.08 -1.76 23.41
CA SER A 75 -7.57 -0.53 24.05
C SER A 75 -9.06 -0.32 23.79
#